data_AF-A0A9P5KNB7-F1
#
_entry.id   AF-A0A9P5KNB7-F1
#
_cell.length_a   1.000
_cell.length_b   1.000
_cell.length_c   1.000
_cell.angle_alpha   90.00
_cell.angle_beta   90.00
_cell.angle_gamma   90.00
#
_symmetry.space_group_name_H-M   'P 1'
#
loop_
_entity.id
_entity.type
_entity.pdbx_description
1 polymer ?
#
loop_
_entity_poly.entity_id
_entity_poly.type
_entity_poly.pdbx_seq_one_letter_code
_entity_poly.pdbx_strand_id
1 'polypeptide(L)'
;MYERFEKHLEKYRKINNPEKYGTDVDNYELESQALLKAINDTFFWQYWAAGAAKVISDVGLTMNPYLTRHLIAFTMIPNGYIGEGVGYALGVSFLFMVSAFFLNIFFYLSTLTGAQARAVLIHAIYSKNLKISAKTRLSFPNGKITNMLSTDCHRVDFAMGWFHFSWTFPVSIGISIAIVMVNIGAPGLIGFAVCLCAFFLIISVGRQIVMGRKTISVITDSRVSLVREVLQSMKIIKFYSW
;
A
#
# COMPACT_ATOMS: atom_id res chain seq x y z
N MET A 1 -8.27 12.43 16.71
CA MET A 1 -7.32 11.92 15.69
C MET A 1 -6.66 13.05 14.92
N TYR A 2 -7.43 13.96 14.31
CA TYR A 2 -6.87 15.14 13.64
C TYR A 2 -5.98 15.99 14.55
N GLU A 3 -6.40 16.30 15.79
CA GLU A 3 -5.59 17.07 16.75
C GLU A 3 -4.24 16.42 17.05
N ARG A 4 -4.20 15.08 17.16
CA ARG A 4 -2.96 14.33 17.37
C ARG A 4 -2.03 14.49 16.15
N PHE A 5 -2.58 14.36 14.96
CA PHE A 5 -1.84 14.60 13.72
C PHE A 5 -1.32 16.04 13.62
N GLU A 6 -2.16 17.03 13.93
CA GLU A 6 -1.78 18.44 13.90
C GLU A 6 -0.64 18.73 14.88
N LYS A 7 -0.71 18.20 16.11
CA LYS A 7 0.37 18.28 17.09
C LYS A 7 1.69 17.68 16.57
N HIS A 8 1.64 16.52 15.92
CA HIS A 8 2.83 15.92 15.31
C HIS A 8 3.35 16.75 14.13
N LEU A 9 2.46 17.28 13.29
CA LEU A 9 2.84 18.14 12.16
C LEU A 9 3.49 19.45 12.63
N GLU A 10 2.96 20.07 13.69
CA GLU A 10 3.54 21.26 14.31
C GLU A 10 4.93 20.99 14.91
N LYS A 11 5.15 19.82 15.51
CA LYS A 11 6.48 19.40 15.97
C LYS A 11 7.49 19.45 14.83
N TYR A 12 7.16 18.90 13.66
CA TYR A 12 8.03 18.92 12.49
C TYR A 12 8.18 20.33 11.87
N ARG A 13 7.16 21.18 11.99
CA ARG A 13 7.25 22.59 11.57
C ARG A 13 8.26 23.38 12.42
N LYS A 14 8.30 23.16 13.74
CA LYS A 14 9.20 23.88 14.66
C LYS A 14 10.68 23.51 14.51
N ILE A 15 10.97 22.29 14.01
CA ILE A 15 12.34 21.80 13.83
C ILE A 15 13.06 22.52 12.66
N ASN A 16 12.32 23.07 11.69
CA ASN A 16 12.87 23.70 10.47
C ASN A 16 13.19 25.21 10.59
N ASN A 17 13.58 25.71 11.77
CA ASN A 17 13.91 27.12 12.10
C ASN A 17 12.73 28.11 12.08
N PRO A 18 12.16 28.46 13.24
CA PRO A 18 11.10 29.46 13.35
C PRO A 18 11.59 30.92 13.18
N GLU A 19 12.88 31.22 13.34
CA GLU A 19 13.41 32.60 13.29
C GLU A 19 13.61 33.15 11.87
N LYS A 20 13.72 32.28 10.86
CA LYS A 20 14.01 32.68 9.47
C LYS A 20 12.77 33.12 8.69
N TYR A 21 11.58 32.78 9.18
CA TYR A 21 10.32 32.93 8.45
C TYR A 21 9.32 33.61 9.37
N GLY A 22 9.14 34.93 9.21
CA GLY A 22 8.18 35.73 9.98
C GLY A 22 6.74 35.20 9.92
N THR A 23 5.82 35.89 10.58
CA THR A 23 4.41 35.49 10.76
C THR A 23 3.59 35.30 9.47
N ASP A 24 4.16 35.53 8.29
CA ASP A 24 3.50 35.33 7.01
C ASP A 24 3.39 33.83 6.65
N VAL A 25 2.14 33.38 6.51
CA VAL A 25 1.71 32.00 6.23
C VAL A 25 2.27 31.45 4.91
N ASP A 26 2.84 32.29 4.06
CA ASP A 26 3.35 32.00 2.72
C ASP A 26 4.83 31.57 2.68
N ASN A 27 5.56 31.64 3.80
CA ASN A 27 7.01 31.37 3.87
C ASN A 27 7.41 30.03 4.49
N TYR A 28 6.47 29.10 4.71
CA TYR A 28 6.77 27.81 5.35
C TYR A 28 7.11 26.74 4.31
N GLU A 29 8.41 26.47 4.11
CA GLU A 29 8.86 25.23 3.48
C GLU A 29 8.84 24.10 4.53
N LEU A 30 7.78 23.30 4.51
CA LEU A 30 7.78 22.03 5.25
C LEU A 30 8.85 21.13 4.64
N GLU A 31 9.61 20.43 5.49
CA GLU A 31 10.48 19.34 5.03
C GLU A 31 9.65 18.41 4.13
N SER A 32 10.20 18.00 2.99
CA SER A 32 9.50 17.11 2.04
C SER A 32 8.93 15.85 2.74
N GLN A 33 9.55 15.44 3.85
CA GLN A 33 9.17 14.28 4.65
C GLN A 33 8.35 14.60 5.91
N ALA A 34 8.13 15.87 6.28
CA ALA A 34 7.43 16.24 7.51
C ALA A 34 6.02 15.64 7.58
N LEU A 35 5.29 15.65 6.46
CA LEU A 35 3.96 15.06 6.37
C LEU A 35 3.99 13.55 6.62
N LEU A 36 4.94 12.84 5.99
CA LEU A 36 5.09 11.39 6.14
C LEU A 36 5.46 11.02 7.59
N LYS A 37 6.39 11.75 8.19
CA LYS A 37 6.79 11.57 9.60
C LYS A 37 5.62 11.84 10.55
N ALA A 38 4.82 12.89 10.30
CA ALA A 38 3.64 13.19 11.11
C ALA A 38 2.55 12.11 11.02
N ILE A 39 2.27 11.59 9.83
CA ILE A 39 1.33 10.46 9.64
C ILE A 39 1.86 9.22 10.37
N ASN A 40 3.13 8.88 10.18
CA ASN A 40 3.75 7.74 10.84
C ASN A 40 3.66 7.85 12.37
N ASP A 41 4.01 8.98 12.98
CA ASP A 41 3.96 9.15 14.44
C ASP A 41 2.52 9.11 14.99
N THR A 42 1.55 9.58 14.20
CA THR A 42 0.14 9.58 14.59
C THR A 42 -0.40 8.16 14.68
N PHE A 43 -0.08 7.31 13.70
CA PHE A 43 -0.61 5.96 13.57
C PHE A 43 0.41 4.87 13.91
N PHE A 44 1.57 5.23 14.48
CA PHE A 44 2.75 4.36 14.61
C PHE A 44 2.40 2.98 15.15
N TRP A 45 1.73 2.93 16.30
CA TRP A 45 1.47 1.67 16.98
C TRP A 45 0.48 0.78 16.23
N GLN A 46 -0.56 1.37 15.65
CA GLN A 46 -1.57 0.63 14.89
C GLN A 46 -0.98 0.12 13.57
N TYR A 47 -0.18 0.96 12.90
CA TYR A 47 0.41 0.65 11.61
C TYR A 47 1.51 -0.41 11.72
N TRP A 48 2.46 -0.23 12.64
CA TRP A 48 3.55 -1.18 12.82
C TRP A 48 3.12 -2.48 13.50
N ALA A 49 2.05 -2.48 14.31
CA ALA A 49 1.42 -3.72 14.77
C ALA A 49 0.84 -4.54 13.61
N ALA A 50 0.29 -3.88 12.57
CA ALA A 50 -0.14 -4.57 11.34
C ALA A 50 1.07 -5.23 10.66
N GLY A 51 2.18 -4.51 10.52
CA GLY A 51 3.43 -5.05 9.99
C GLY A 51 3.95 -6.26 10.76
N ALA A 52 3.94 -6.20 12.10
CA ALA A 52 4.33 -7.32 12.95
C ALA A 52 3.39 -8.54 12.76
N ALA A 53 2.07 -8.32 12.72
CA ALA A 53 1.09 -9.36 12.42
C ALA A 53 1.35 -10.00 11.05
N LYS A 54 1.71 -9.20 10.04
CA LYS A 54 2.05 -9.72 8.71
C LYS A 54 3.27 -10.63 8.75
N VAL A 55 4.33 -10.25 9.46
CA VAL A 55 5.53 -11.09 9.61
C VAL A 55 5.20 -12.40 10.31
N ILE A 56 4.41 -12.38 11.39
CA ILE A 56 4.00 -13.61 12.10
C ILE A 56 3.24 -14.54 11.15
N SER A 57 2.31 -13.98 10.38
CA SER A 57 1.55 -14.72 9.38
C SER A 57 2.44 -15.33 8.29
N ASP A 58 3.35 -14.52 7.72
CA ASP A 58 4.25 -14.95 6.66
C ASP A 58 5.22 -16.02 7.11
N VAL A 59 5.80 -15.87 8.31
CA VAL A 59 6.68 -16.87 8.91
C VAL A 59 5.91 -18.17 9.11
N GLY A 60 4.71 -18.12 9.72
CA GLY A 60 3.92 -19.32 9.97
C GLY A 60 3.53 -20.04 8.69
N LEU A 61 3.08 -19.32 7.65
CA LEU A 61 2.75 -19.91 6.36
C LEU A 61 3.98 -20.50 5.66
N THR A 62 5.12 -19.82 5.74
CA THR A 62 6.37 -20.26 5.10
C THR A 62 6.99 -21.46 5.81
N MET A 63 6.82 -21.60 7.13
CA MET A 63 7.32 -22.75 7.90
C MET A 63 6.47 -24.01 7.73
N ASN A 64 5.25 -23.88 7.19
CA ASN A 64 4.33 -25.01 7.09
C ASN A 64 4.85 -26.22 6.27
N PRO A 65 5.55 -26.05 5.13
CA PRO A 65 6.16 -27.17 4.40
C PRO A 65 7.19 -27.96 5.23
N TYR A 66 7.91 -27.29 6.13
CA TYR A 66 8.87 -27.94 7.02
C TYR A 66 8.17 -28.91 7.98
N LEU A 67 7.10 -28.47 8.64
CA LEU A 67 6.34 -29.33 9.56
C LEU A 67 5.57 -30.43 8.82
N THR A 68 5.02 -30.10 7.66
CA THR A 68 4.33 -31.06 6.78
C THR A 68 5.25 -32.19 6.33
N ARG A 69 6.54 -31.91 6.09
CA ARG A 69 7.53 -32.97 5.79
C ARG A 69 7.63 -33.98 6.92
N HIS A 70 7.74 -33.53 8.16
CA HIS A 70 7.84 -34.44 9.31
C HIS A 70 6.59 -35.29 9.46
N LEU A 71 5.41 -34.71 9.21
CA LEU A 71 4.16 -35.46 9.16
C LEU A 71 4.18 -36.52 8.05
N ILE A 72 4.62 -36.18 6.83
CA ILE A 72 4.73 -37.14 5.73
C ILE A 72 5.73 -38.25 6.09
N ALA A 73 6.90 -37.90 6.64
CA ALA A 73 7.90 -38.88 7.04
C ALA A 73 7.34 -39.85 8.10
N PHE A 74 6.56 -39.36 9.06
CA PHE A 74 5.88 -40.20 10.05
C PHE A 74 4.95 -41.24 9.39
N THR A 75 4.20 -40.85 8.35
CA THR A 75 3.31 -41.79 7.64
C THR A 75 4.03 -42.93 6.91
N MET A 76 5.34 -42.79 6.68
CA MET A 76 6.16 -43.82 6.02
C MET A 76 6.78 -44.82 7.00
N ILE A 77 6.73 -44.57 8.31
CA ILE A 77 7.32 -45.46 9.34
C ILE A 77 6.28 -46.52 9.75
N PRO A 78 6.53 -47.81 9.50
CA PRO A 78 5.65 -48.86 10.00
C PRO A 78 5.72 -48.96 11.54
N ASN A 79 4.58 -49.02 12.21
CA ASN A 79 4.44 -49.16 13.68
C ASN A 79 5.02 -48.00 14.53
N GLY A 80 5.00 -46.76 14.00
CA GLY A 80 5.35 -45.56 14.77
C GLY A 80 4.35 -45.25 15.90
N TYR A 81 4.81 -44.56 16.95
CA TYR A 81 3.94 -44.10 18.04
C TYR A 81 2.95 -43.05 17.53
N ILE A 82 1.65 -43.37 17.58
CA ILE A 82 0.57 -42.53 17.00
C ILE A 82 0.59 -41.09 17.53
N GLY A 83 0.99 -40.89 18.78
CA GLY A 83 1.03 -39.56 19.40
C GLY A 83 1.96 -38.58 18.69
N GLU A 84 3.05 -39.04 18.07
CA GLU A 84 3.97 -38.18 17.33
C GLU A 84 3.33 -37.65 16.04
N GLY A 85 2.65 -38.52 15.27
CA GLY A 85 1.90 -38.14 14.09
C GLY A 85 0.75 -37.18 14.38
N VAL A 86 -0.01 -37.44 15.45
CA VAL A 86 -1.07 -36.53 15.92
C VAL A 86 -0.48 -35.17 16.30
N GLY A 87 0.67 -35.15 16.98
CA GLY A 87 1.39 -33.92 17.31
C GLY A 87 1.76 -33.08 16.08
N TYR A 88 2.34 -33.69 15.04
CA TYR A 88 2.64 -32.98 13.79
C TYR A 88 1.38 -32.47 13.08
N ALA A 89 0.30 -33.27 13.02
CA ALA A 89 -0.96 -32.86 12.39
C ALA A 89 -1.65 -31.69 13.11
N LEU A 90 -1.68 -31.72 14.45
CA LEU A 90 -2.17 -30.62 15.27
C LEU A 90 -1.28 -29.39 15.11
N GLY A 91 0.04 -29.56 15.05
CA GLY A 91 0.99 -28.48 14.83
C GLY A 91 0.77 -27.78 13.48
N VAL A 92 0.60 -28.53 12.40
CA VAL A 92 0.30 -27.98 11.05
C VAL A 92 -1.01 -27.19 11.08
N SER A 93 -2.06 -27.78 11.69
CA SER A 93 -3.38 -27.15 11.77
C SER A 93 -3.34 -25.86 12.60
N PHE A 94 -2.64 -25.88 13.72
CA PHE A 94 -2.45 -24.72 14.58
C PHE A 94 -1.65 -23.62 13.87
N LEU A 95 -0.57 -23.98 13.17
CA LEU A 95 0.25 -23.03 12.43
C LEU A 95 -0.55 -22.32 11.33
N PHE A 96 -1.39 -23.07 10.59
CA PHE A 96 -2.31 -22.48 9.61
C PHE A 96 -3.32 -21.53 10.27
N MET A 97 -3.94 -21.94 11.38
CA MET A 97 -4.92 -21.13 12.09
C MET A 97 -4.31 -19.82 12.59
N VAL A 98 -3.14 -19.88 13.23
CA VAL A 98 -2.40 -18.70 13.69
C VAL A 98 -2.04 -17.81 12.51
N SER A 99 -1.50 -18.38 11.43
CA SER A 99 -1.09 -17.62 10.25
C SER A 99 -2.28 -16.89 9.61
N ALA A 100 -3.43 -17.56 9.48
CA ALA A 100 -4.65 -16.97 8.94
C ALA A 100 -5.23 -15.88 9.86
N PHE A 101 -5.22 -16.09 11.18
CA PHE A 101 -5.68 -15.10 12.14
C PHE A 101 -4.86 -13.81 12.07
N PHE A 102 -3.53 -13.91 12.08
CA PHE A 102 -2.65 -12.75 11.98
C PHE A 102 -2.70 -12.09 10.59
N LEU A 103 -2.95 -12.84 9.51
CA LEU A 103 -3.19 -12.25 8.19
C LEU A 103 -4.43 -11.36 8.18
N ASN A 104 -5.52 -11.81 8.82
CA ASN A 104 -6.74 -11.03 8.94
C ASN A 104 -6.55 -9.80 9.82
N ILE A 105 -5.81 -9.93 10.94
CA ILE A 105 -5.43 -8.77 11.77
C ILE A 105 -4.64 -7.75 10.95
N PHE A 106 -3.67 -8.22 10.14
CA PHE A 106 -2.91 -7.34 9.26
C PHE A 106 -3.82 -6.58 8.30
N PHE A 107 -4.71 -7.27 7.58
CA PHE A 107 -5.61 -6.60 6.63
C PHE A 107 -6.56 -5.62 7.32
N TYR A 108 -7.08 -5.99 8.49
CA TYR A 108 -7.93 -5.11 9.29
C TYR A 108 -7.19 -3.84 9.74
N LEU A 109 -6.03 -3.98 10.39
CA LEU A 109 -5.28 -2.84 10.93
C LEU A 109 -4.71 -1.95 9.83
N SER A 110 -4.16 -2.53 8.75
CA SER A 110 -3.58 -1.77 7.63
C SER A 110 -4.64 -0.98 6.86
N THR A 111 -5.80 -1.59 6.59
CA THR A 111 -6.92 -0.91 5.92
C THR A 111 -7.53 0.16 6.82
N LEU A 112 -7.69 -0.12 8.11
CA LEU A 112 -8.20 0.85 9.07
C LEU A 112 -7.29 2.08 9.18
N THR A 113 -5.98 1.87 9.32
CA THR A 113 -5.00 2.98 9.40
C THR A 113 -4.91 3.78 8.10
N GLY A 114 -5.00 3.12 6.93
CA GLY A 114 -5.10 3.80 5.63
C GLY A 114 -6.32 4.72 5.54
N ALA A 115 -7.50 4.21 5.89
CA ALA A 115 -8.75 4.98 5.87
C ALA A 115 -8.72 6.15 6.87
N GLN A 116 -8.13 5.95 8.05
CA GLN A 116 -7.94 6.99 9.06
C GLN A 116 -6.99 8.08 8.60
N ALA A 117 -5.86 7.72 7.98
CA ALA A 117 -4.92 8.68 7.41
C ALA A 117 -5.57 9.50 6.30
N ARG A 118 -6.35 8.86 5.41
CA ARG A 118 -7.15 9.55 4.39
C ARG A 118 -8.11 10.57 5.00
N ALA A 119 -8.85 10.21 6.03
CA ALA A 119 -9.79 11.11 6.69
C ALA A 119 -9.08 12.34 7.30
N VAL A 120 -7.94 12.13 7.96
CA VAL A 120 -7.12 13.21 8.53
C VAL A 120 -6.56 14.14 7.45
N LEU A 121 -6.08 13.57 6.34
CA LEU A 121 -5.56 14.37 5.21
C LEU A 121 -6.65 15.20 4.55
N ILE A 122 -7.84 14.62 4.33
CA ILE A 122 -9.01 15.35 3.83
C ILE A 122 -9.33 16.53 4.75
N HIS A 123 -9.38 16.30 6.06
CA HIS A 123 -9.65 17.35 7.04
C HIS A 123 -8.57 18.44 7.01
N ALA A 124 -7.29 18.07 6.93
CA ALA A 124 -6.16 19.01 6.87
C ALA A 124 -6.21 19.88 5.61
N ILE A 125 -6.44 19.27 4.44
CA ILE A 125 -6.54 19.98 3.16
C ILE A 125 -7.75 20.93 3.18
N TYR A 126 -8.90 20.47 3.65
CA TYR A 126 -10.11 21.28 3.73
C TYR A 126 -9.92 22.48 4.69
N SER A 127 -9.40 22.22 5.90
CA SER A 127 -9.12 23.27 6.89
C SER A 127 -8.13 24.32 6.37
N LYS A 128 -7.12 23.89 5.61
CA LYS A 128 -6.18 24.82 4.97
C LYS A 128 -6.84 25.61 3.85
N ASN A 129 -7.69 24.97 3.04
CA ASN A 129 -8.39 25.61 1.92
C ASN A 129 -9.28 26.80 2.36
N LEU A 130 -9.88 26.71 3.54
CA LEU A 130 -10.70 27.79 4.11
C LEU A 130 -9.87 29.01 4.56
N LYS A 131 -8.54 28.86 4.71
CA LYS A 131 -7.64 29.88 5.26
C LYS A 131 -6.63 30.43 4.24
N ILE A 132 -6.61 29.94 3.00
CA ILE A 132 -5.64 30.41 1.99
C ILE A 132 -5.96 31.83 1.51
N SER A 133 -4.90 32.61 1.26
CA SER A 133 -5.01 33.97 0.70
C SER A 133 -5.51 33.94 -0.75
N ALA A 134 -6.02 35.09 -1.23
CA ALA A 134 -6.46 35.23 -2.62
C ALA A 134 -5.32 34.95 -3.63
N LYS A 135 -4.09 35.37 -3.31
CA LYS A 135 -2.88 35.09 -4.11
C LYS A 135 -2.63 33.59 -4.22
N THR A 136 -2.63 32.86 -3.10
CA THR A 136 -2.39 31.41 -3.07
C THR A 136 -3.52 30.63 -3.76
N ARG A 137 -4.75 31.15 -3.74
CA ARG A 137 -5.90 30.55 -4.45
C ARG A 137 -5.71 30.54 -5.97
N LEU A 138 -4.94 31.46 -6.56
CA LEU A 138 -4.58 31.42 -7.98
C LEU A 138 -3.69 30.21 -8.32
N SER A 139 -2.79 29.83 -7.41
CA SER A 139 -1.91 28.66 -7.57
C SER A 139 -2.58 27.31 -7.25
N PHE A 140 -3.68 27.33 -6.51
CA PHE A 140 -4.47 26.16 -6.12
C PHE A 140 -5.94 26.34 -6.53
N PRO A 141 -6.26 26.18 -7.83
CA PRO A 141 -7.64 26.25 -8.30
C PRO A 141 -8.48 25.08 -7.76
N ASN A 142 -9.80 25.25 -7.72
CA ASN A 142 -10.73 24.27 -7.15
C ASN A 142 -10.52 22.85 -7.70
N GLY A 143 -10.24 22.70 -9.00
CA GLY A 143 -9.97 21.39 -9.62
C GLY A 143 -8.72 20.67 -9.06
N LYS A 144 -7.69 21.42 -8.68
CA LYS A 144 -6.49 20.85 -8.06
C LYS A 144 -6.79 20.36 -6.63
N ILE A 145 -7.54 21.15 -5.87
CA ILE A 145 -7.95 20.81 -4.50
C ILE A 145 -8.87 19.59 -4.50
N THR A 146 -9.84 19.52 -5.43
CA THR A 146 -10.74 18.37 -5.52
C THR A 146 -9.97 17.10 -5.87
N ASN A 147 -8.98 17.17 -6.77
CA ASN A 147 -8.10 16.03 -7.07
C ASN A 147 -7.26 15.59 -5.86
N MET A 148 -6.76 16.54 -5.07
CA MET A 148 -6.03 16.22 -3.82
C MET A 148 -6.94 15.49 -2.83
N LEU A 149 -8.16 15.99 -2.62
CA LEU A 149 -9.14 15.41 -1.70
C LEU A 149 -9.65 14.02 -2.16
N SER A 150 -9.77 13.80 -3.46
CA SER A 150 -10.26 12.53 -4.02
C SER A 150 -9.13 11.55 -4.31
N THR A 151 -8.29 11.83 -5.31
CA THR A 151 -7.32 10.90 -5.87
C THR A 151 -6.07 10.78 -5.02
N ASP A 152 -5.48 11.89 -4.57
CA ASP A 152 -4.20 11.82 -3.84
C ASP A 152 -4.39 11.23 -2.43
N CYS A 153 -5.41 11.67 -1.70
CA CYS A 153 -5.76 11.07 -0.41
C CYS A 153 -6.10 9.57 -0.52
N HIS A 154 -6.79 9.14 -1.58
CA HIS A 154 -7.06 7.72 -1.83
C HIS A 154 -5.79 6.93 -2.17
N ARG A 155 -4.84 7.52 -2.90
CA ARG A 155 -3.54 6.87 -3.17
C ARG A 155 -2.75 6.63 -1.89
N VAL A 156 -2.81 7.55 -0.92
CA VAL A 156 -2.17 7.36 0.39
C VAL A 156 -2.83 6.22 1.17
N ASP A 157 -4.17 6.20 1.24
CA ASP A 157 -4.95 5.11 1.83
C ASP A 157 -4.51 3.74 1.28
N PHE A 158 -4.54 3.62 -0.05
CA PHE A 158 -4.14 2.40 -0.74
C PHE A 158 -2.67 2.05 -0.49
N ALA A 159 -1.76 3.02 -0.57
CA ALA A 159 -0.33 2.78 -0.32
C ALA A 159 -0.08 2.26 1.10
N MET A 160 -0.75 2.81 2.11
CA MET A 160 -0.62 2.35 3.49
C MET A 160 -1.07 0.89 3.66
N GLY A 161 -2.16 0.49 2.99
CA GLY A 161 -2.64 -0.89 3.00
C GLY A 161 -1.66 -1.91 2.42
N TRP A 162 -0.86 -1.52 1.43
CA TRP A 162 0.03 -2.43 0.69
C TRP A 162 1.52 -2.31 1.04
N PHE A 163 1.95 -1.22 1.67
CA PHE A 163 3.37 -0.94 1.94
C PHE A 163 4.09 -2.05 2.71
N HIS A 164 3.44 -2.69 3.68
CA HIS A 164 4.09 -3.76 4.45
C HIS A 164 4.51 -4.95 3.59
N PHE A 165 3.83 -5.23 2.48
CA PHE A 165 4.26 -6.26 1.55
C PHE A 165 5.64 -5.98 0.95
N SER A 166 6.03 -4.72 0.77
CA SER A 166 7.30 -4.38 0.13
C SER A 166 8.52 -4.86 0.93
N TRP A 167 8.46 -4.80 2.25
CA TRP A 167 9.59 -5.19 3.11
C TRP A 167 9.42 -6.57 3.76
N THR A 168 8.18 -7.06 3.97
CA THR A 168 7.99 -8.43 4.46
C THR A 168 8.27 -9.47 3.37
N PHE A 169 8.02 -9.15 2.10
CA PHE A 169 8.23 -10.08 0.99
C PHE A 169 9.67 -10.62 0.88
N PRO A 170 10.74 -9.80 0.94
CA PRO A 170 12.12 -10.30 0.99
C PRO A 170 12.39 -11.25 2.16
N VAL A 171 11.80 -10.99 3.33
CA VAL A 171 11.94 -11.85 4.52
C VAL A 171 11.34 -13.22 4.25
N SER A 172 10.12 -13.27 3.72
CA SER A 172 9.43 -14.52 3.36
C SER A 172 10.17 -15.31 2.29
N ILE A 173 10.74 -14.63 1.29
CA ILE A 173 11.61 -15.26 0.28
C ILE A 173 12.84 -15.89 0.93
N GLY A 174 13.53 -15.16 1.81
CA GLY A 174 14.73 -15.65 2.48
C GLY A 174 14.46 -16.93 3.28
N ILE A 175 13.36 -16.95 4.05
CA ILE A 175 12.94 -18.14 4.79
C ILE A 175 12.57 -19.29 3.83
N SER A 176 11.84 -18.99 2.75
CA SER A 176 11.45 -20.00 1.76
C SER A 176 12.67 -20.66 1.10
N ILE A 177 13.67 -19.87 0.71
CA ILE A 177 14.93 -20.36 0.14
C ILE A 177 15.66 -21.25 1.15
N ALA A 178 15.77 -20.80 2.41
CA ALA A 178 16.42 -21.59 3.45
C ALA A 178 15.73 -22.95 3.66
N ILE A 179 14.39 -22.97 3.71
CA ILE A 179 13.60 -24.19 3.85
C ILE A 179 13.81 -25.11 2.65
N VAL A 180 13.78 -24.59 1.42
CA VAL A 180 14.02 -25.40 0.22
C VAL A 180 15.44 -25.97 0.19
N MET A 181 16.44 -25.20 0.59
CA MET A 181 17.83 -25.66 0.67
C MET A 181 18.00 -26.79 1.69
N VAL A 182 17.36 -26.69 2.86
CA VAL A 182 17.39 -27.76 3.87
C VAL A 182 16.62 -28.99 3.42
N ASN A 183 15.50 -28.81 2.71
CA ASN A 183 14.60 -29.91 2.39
C ASN A 183 14.95 -30.68 1.11
N ILE A 184 15.31 -29.95 0.06
CA ILE A 184 15.48 -30.47 -1.31
C ILE A 184 16.93 -30.30 -1.76
N GLY A 185 17.64 -29.29 -1.25
CA GLY A 185 18.98 -28.92 -1.68
C GLY A 185 18.98 -28.04 -2.93
N ALA A 186 20.16 -27.91 -3.57
CA ALA A 186 20.38 -27.02 -4.70
C ALA A 186 19.38 -27.17 -5.88
N PRO A 187 18.91 -28.39 -6.26
CA PRO A 187 17.93 -28.54 -7.33
C PRO A 187 16.60 -27.82 -7.07
N GLY A 188 16.21 -27.65 -5.79
CA GLY A 188 15.00 -26.93 -5.42
C GLY A 188 15.02 -25.44 -5.81
N LEU A 189 16.20 -24.85 -6.02
CA LEU A 189 16.35 -23.46 -6.43
C LEU A 189 15.92 -23.19 -7.88
N ILE A 190 15.79 -24.24 -8.71
CA ILE A 190 15.28 -24.10 -10.08
C ILE A 190 13.86 -23.51 -10.06
N GLY A 191 13.03 -23.89 -9.08
CA GLY A 191 11.69 -23.32 -8.91
C GLY A 191 11.72 -21.81 -8.68
N PHE A 192 12.66 -21.31 -7.87
CA PHE A 192 12.84 -19.87 -7.65
C PHE A 192 13.29 -19.15 -8.92
N ALA A 193 14.17 -19.76 -9.72
CA ALA A 193 14.58 -19.19 -11.00
C ALA A 193 13.38 -19.03 -11.95
N VAL A 194 12.50 -20.03 -12.02
CA VAL A 194 11.25 -19.96 -12.79
C VAL A 194 10.33 -18.85 -12.27
N CYS A 195 10.13 -18.77 -10.95
CA CYS A 195 9.33 -17.69 -10.33
C CYS A 195 9.92 -16.30 -10.62
N LEU A 196 11.24 -16.16 -10.62
CA LEU A 196 11.93 -14.91 -10.93
C LEU A 196 11.75 -14.51 -12.40
N CYS A 197 11.87 -15.45 -13.33
CA CYS A 197 11.56 -15.23 -14.74
C CYS A 197 10.10 -14.79 -14.94
N ALA A 198 9.15 -15.46 -14.27
CA ALA A 198 7.74 -15.09 -14.30
C ALA A 198 7.51 -13.68 -13.73
N PHE A 199 8.19 -13.32 -12.64
CA PHE A 199 8.13 -11.99 -12.05
C PHE A 199 8.57 -10.90 -13.03
N PHE A 200 9.70 -11.08 -13.73
CA PHE A 200 10.15 -10.12 -14.75
C PHE A 200 9.21 -10.04 -15.96
N LEU A 201 8.61 -11.17 -16.36
CA LEU A 201 7.59 -11.19 -17.41
C LEU A 201 6.36 -10.38 -17.00
N ILE A 202 5.85 -10.57 -15.77
CA ILE A 202 4.71 -9.81 -15.23
C ILE A 202 5.02 -8.32 -15.21
N ILE A 203 6.21 -7.91 -14.76
CA ILE A 203 6.63 -6.49 -14.78
C ILE A 203 6.63 -5.95 -16.22
N SER A 204 7.16 -6.71 -17.16
CA SER A 204 7.29 -6.29 -18.56
C SER A 204 5.91 -6.11 -19.21
N VAL A 205 5.01 -7.08 -19.03
CA VAL A 205 3.62 -7.00 -19.50
C VAL A 205 2.89 -5.83 -18.81
N GLY A 206 3.06 -5.67 -17.50
CA GLY A 206 2.49 -4.56 -16.74
C GLY A 206 2.91 -3.18 -17.29
N ARG A 207 4.20 -3.03 -17.63
CA ARG A 207 4.71 -1.80 -18.28
C ARG A 207 4.05 -1.56 -19.63
N GLN A 208 3.88 -2.59 -20.45
CA GLN A 208 3.18 -2.46 -21.73
C GLN A 208 1.73 -2.02 -21.56
N ILE A 209 1.01 -2.60 -20.59
CA ILE A 209 -0.37 -2.19 -20.26
C ILE A 209 -0.42 -0.70 -19.86
N VAL A 210 0.50 -0.25 -19.00
CA VAL A 210 0.56 1.16 -18.57
C VAL A 210 0.83 2.09 -19.75
N MET A 211 1.77 1.74 -20.63
CA MET A 211 2.06 2.52 -21.84
C MET A 211 0.83 2.57 -22.77
N GLY A 212 0.17 1.43 -23.00
CA GLY A 212 -1.04 1.38 -23.81
C GLY A 212 -2.17 2.24 -23.23
N ARG A 213 -2.38 2.19 -21.91
CA ARG A 213 -3.35 3.04 -21.20
C ARG A 213 -3.07 4.53 -21.38
N LYS A 214 -1.79 4.94 -21.38
CA LYS A 214 -1.40 6.33 -21.62
C LYS A 214 -1.84 6.80 -23.01
N THR A 215 -1.61 5.98 -24.05
CA THR A 215 -2.04 6.28 -25.42
C THR A 215 -3.56 6.34 -25.55
N ILE A 216 -4.27 5.36 -24.98
CA ILE A 216 -5.74 5.33 -25.00
C ILE A 216 -6.34 6.54 -24.28
N SER A 217 -5.73 7.01 -23.19
CA SER A 217 -6.18 8.21 -22.47
C SER A 217 -6.15 9.44 -23.38
N VAL A 218 -5.06 9.68 -24.12
CA VAL A 218 -4.94 10.84 -25.02
C VAL A 218 -6.02 10.84 -26.10
N ILE A 219 -6.28 9.68 -26.71
CA ILE A 219 -7.31 9.54 -27.75
C ILE A 219 -8.71 9.77 -27.14
N THR A 220 -8.95 9.20 -25.96
CA THR A 220 -10.23 9.33 -25.26
C THR A 220 -10.50 10.78 -24.88
N ASP A 221 -9.49 11.50 -24.38
CA ASP A 221 -9.60 12.90 -23.99
C ASP A 221 -9.90 13.80 -25.20
N SER A 222 -9.23 13.57 -26.34
CA SER A 222 -9.52 14.29 -27.59
C SER A 222 -10.96 14.07 -28.06
N ARG A 223 -11.43 12.81 -28.06
CA ARG A 223 -12.82 12.47 -28.40
C ARG A 223 -13.81 13.19 -27.47
N VAL A 224 -13.55 13.19 -26.16
CA VAL A 224 -14.44 13.85 -25.19
C VAL A 224 -14.47 15.36 -25.41
N SER A 225 -13.35 16.00 -25.77
CA SER A 225 -13.31 17.43 -26.14
C SER A 225 -14.16 17.72 -27.36
N LEU A 226 -13.98 16.95 -28.45
CA LEU A 226 -14.75 17.14 -29.69
C LEU A 226 -16.26 16.98 -29.47
N VAL A 227 -16.66 15.95 -28.71
CA VAL A 227 -18.09 15.75 -28.37
C VAL A 227 -18.61 16.93 -27.55
N ARG A 228 -17.81 17.48 -26.64
CA ARG A 228 -18.20 18.67 -25.87
C ARG A 228 -18.38 19.90 -26.75
N GLU A 229 -17.50 20.13 -27.71
CA GLU A 229 -17.61 21.24 -28.68
C GLU A 229 -18.87 21.13 -29.56
N VAL A 230 -19.16 19.92 -30.05
CA VAL A 230 -20.39 19.62 -30.81
C VAL A 230 -21.65 19.89 -29.97
N LEU A 231 -21.66 19.45 -28.71
CA LEU A 231 -22.80 19.69 -27.80
C LEU A 231 -23.00 21.17 -27.50
N GLN A 232 -21.91 21.93 -27.32
CA GLN A 232 -21.97 23.38 -27.11
C GLN A 232 -22.49 24.13 -28.35
N SER A 233 -22.19 23.64 -29.56
CA SER A 233 -22.60 24.23 -30.84
C SER A 233 -23.88 23.64 -31.42
N MET A 234 -24.63 22.82 -30.67
CA MET A 234 -25.72 22.00 -31.19
C MET A 234 -26.84 22.78 -31.90
N LYS A 235 -27.14 24.00 -31.45
CA LYS A 235 -28.14 24.86 -32.12
C LYS A 235 -27.69 25.29 -33.51
N ILE A 236 -26.41 25.65 -33.67
CA ILE A 236 -25.83 26.07 -34.95
C ILE A 236 -25.81 24.89 -35.91
N ILE A 237 -25.36 23.73 -35.46
CA ILE A 237 -25.32 22.50 -36.27
C ILE A 237 -26.71 22.16 -36.82
N LYS A 238 -27.74 22.19 -35.97
CA LYS A 238 -29.14 21.95 -36.40
C LYS A 238 -29.67 23.01 -37.36
N PHE A 239 -29.25 24.27 -37.20
CA PHE A 239 -29.70 25.37 -38.07
C PHE A 239 -29.15 25.23 -39.50
N TYR A 240 -27.90 24.76 -39.63
CA TYR A 240 -27.24 24.56 -40.93
C TYR A 240 -27.42 23.15 -41.51
N SER A 241 -28.14 22.26 -40.84
CA SER A 241 -28.31 20.84 -41.24
C SER A 241 -26.98 20.13 -41.53
N TRP A 242 -25.97 20.42 -40.69
CA TRP A 242 -24.64 19.83 -40.80
C TRP A 242 -24.55 18.50 -40.05
#